data_AF-A0A3C0QJL6-F1
#
_entry.id   AF-A0A3C0QJL6-F1
#
_cell.length_a   1.000
_cell.length_b   1.000
_cell.length_c   1.000
_cell.angle_alpha   90.00
_cell.angle_beta   90.00
_cell.angle_gamma   90.00
#
_symmetry.space_group_name_H-M   'P 1'
#
loop_
_entity.id
_entity.type
_entity.pdbx_description
1 polymer ?
#
loop_
_entity_poly.entity_id
_entity_poly.type
_entity_poly.pdbx_seq_one_letter_code
_entity_poly.pdbx_strand_id
1 'polypeptide(L)' 'MKFPPEDDFGGLFVRKKHISLEFSSGADMNDSYTILEGTGKFRRHLKIRSLADIENKTVDFFVKQSL' A
#
# COMPACT_ATOMS: atom_id res chain seq x y z
N MET A 1 -0.29 16.76 15.12
CA MET A 1 -1.02 16.73 13.84
C MET A 1 -1.86 15.45 13.85
N LYS A 2 -3.19 15.55 13.92
CA LYS A 2 -4.10 14.40 13.82
C LYS A 2 -4.80 14.52 12.46
N PHE A 3 -4.65 13.51 11.63
CA PHE A 3 -5.59 13.20 10.55
C PHE A 3 -6.22 11.88 10.95
N PRO A 4 -7.55 11.85 11.07
CA PRO A 4 -8.26 11.13 10.02
C PRO A 4 -9.55 11.88 9.64
N PRO A 5 -9.74 12.26 8.38
CA PRO A 5 -11.07 12.21 7.81
C PRO A 5 -11.47 10.74 7.64
N GLU A 6 -12.76 10.47 7.60
CA GLU A 6 -13.32 9.12 7.43
C GLU A 6 -13.00 8.51 6.04
N ASP A 7 -12.20 9.21 5.21
CA ASP A 7 -11.88 8.94 3.81
C ASP A 7 -10.40 8.64 3.52
N ASP A 8 -9.54 8.42 4.53
CA ASP A 8 -8.14 8.08 4.29
C ASP A 8 -7.99 6.66 3.71
N PHE A 9 -7.50 6.56 2.48
CA PHE A 9 -7.33 5.28 1.78
C PHE A 9 -6.16 4.43 2.31
N GLY A 10 -5.28 5.00 3.14
CA GLY A 10 -4.06 4.35 3.55
C GLY A 10 -3.06 5.22 4.33
N GLY A 11 -1.83 4.75 4.41
CA GLY A 11 -0.75 5.47 5.11
C GLY A 11 0.65 5.06 4.66
N LEU A 12 1.62 5.95 4.85
CA LEU A 12 3.03 5.73 4.52
C LEU A 12 3.88 5.67 5.79
N PHE A 13 4.58 4.56 6.00
CA PHE A 13 5.34 4.32 7.23
C PHE A 13 6.81 4.01 6.93
N VAL A 14 7.72 4.78 7.52
CA VAL A 14 9.16 4.52 7.42
C VAL A 14 9.55 3.37 8.36
N ARG A 15 10.24 2.36 7.83
CA ARG A 15 10.84 1.26 8.60
C ARG A 15 12.35 1.25 8.38
N LYS A 16 13.09 0.58 9.25
CA LYS A 16 14.56 0.52 9.21
C LYS A 16 15.15 0.07 7.86
N LYS A 17 14.41 -0.72 7.07
CA LYS A 17 14.90 -1.32 5.80
C LYS A 17 14.04 -1.01 4.57
N HIS A 18 12.90 -0.33 4.73
CA HIS A 18 11.95 -0.07 3.65
C HIS A 18 10.92 0.98 4.10
N ILE A 19 10.18 1.51 3.14
CA ILE A 19 8.94 2.24 3.40
C ILE A 19 7.77 1.27 3.16
N SER A 20 6.76 1.33 4.01
CA SER A 20 5.51 0.58 3.85
C SER A 20 4.42 1.54 3.39
N LEU A 21 3.87 1.31 2.20
CA LEU A 21 2.65 1.97 1.74
C LEU A 21 1.48 1.02 2.06
N GLU A 22 0.66 1.38 3.05
CA GLU A 22 -0.47 0.59 3.51
C GLU A 22 -1.77 1.11 2.89
N PHE A 23 -2.65 0.18 2.49
CA PHE A 23 -3.99 0.46 1.96
C PHE A 23 -5.03 -0.08 2.93
N SER A 24 -5.99 0.77 3.34
CA SER A 24 -7.04 0.46 4.31
C SER A 24 -7.92 -0.72 3.86
N SER A 25 -8.30 -0.72 2.58
CA SER A 25 -9.12 -1.76 1.93
C SER A 25 -8.33 -2.58 0.90
N GLY A 26 -7.02 -2.78 1.13
CA GLY A 26 -6.14 -3.45 0.17
C GLY A 26 -6.51 -4.92 -0.12
N ALA A 27 -7.30 -5.58 0.73
CA ALA A 27 -7.79 -6.94 0.50
C ALA A 27 -8.83 -7.01 -0.63
N ASP A 28 -9.49 -5.90 -0.96
CA ASP A 28 -10.49 -5.81 -2.02
C ASP A 28 -9.90 -5.37 -3.37
N MET A 29 -8.60 -5.06 -3.42
CA MET A 29 -7.91 -4.62 -4.63
C MET A 29 -7.64 -5.79 -5.58
N ASN A 30 -7.65 -5.50 -6.88
CA ASN A 30 -7.17 -6.45 -7.87
C ASN A 30 -5.66 -6.60 -7.75
N ASP A 31 -5.20 -7.80 -7.41
CA ASP A 31 -3.78 -8.15 -7.25
C ASP A 31 -3.47 -9.50 -7.90
N SER A 32 -3.62 -9.58 -9.23
CA SER A 32 -3.46 -10.83 -9.98
C SER A 32 -2.05 -11.43 -9.88
N TYR A 33 -1.05 -10.63 -9.51
CA TYR A 33 0.35 -11.06 -9.35
C TYR A 33 0.78 -11.22 -7.89
N THR A 34 -0.16 -11.11 -6.94
CA THR A 34 0.10 -11.28 -5.50
C THR A 34 1.24 -10.39 -4.98
N ILE A 35 1.28 -9.14 -5.45
CA ILE A 35 2.30 -8.14 -5.09
C ILE A 35 2.04 -7.57 -3.69
N LEU A 36 0.77 -7.42 -3.32
CA LEU A 36 0.36 -6.88 -2.03
C LEU A 36 0.70 -7.86 -0.91
N GLU A 37 1.37 -7.35 0.13
CA GLU A 37 1.73 -8.13 1.31
C GLU A 37 0.73 -7.89 2.46
N GLY A 38 0.65 -8.85 3.39
CA GLY A 38 -0.16 -8.78 4.61
C GLY A 38 -1.32 -9.77 4.64
N THR A 39 -1.68 -10.21 5.85
CA THR A 39 -2.71 -11.25 6.09
C THR A 39 -3.88 -10.75 6.94
N GLY A 40 -3.97 -9.43 7.15
CA GLY A 40 -5.07 -8.83 7.90
C GLY A 40 -6.42 -8.98 7.18
N LYS A 41 -7.52 -8.72 7.90
CA LYS A 41 -8.88 -8.85 7.34
C LYS A 41 -9.14 -7.92 6.14
N PHE A 42 -8.63 -6.69 6.20
CA PHE A 42 -8.90 -5.65 5.19
C PHE A 42 -7.62 -5.04 4.61
N ARG A 43 -6.61 -4.81 5.45
CA ARG A 43 -5.40 -4.09 5.04
C ARG A 43 -4.44 -4.97 4.25
N ARG A 44 -3.81 -4.36 3.25
CA ARG A 44 -2.61 -4.85 2.57
C ARG A 44 -1.60 -3.74 2.42
N HIS A 45 -0.35 -4.08 2.11
CA HIS A 45 0.71 -3.10 1.97
C HIS A 45 1.78 -3.48 0.93
N LEU A 46 2.43 -2.46 0.38
CA LEU A 46 3.63 -2.61 -0.44
C LEU A 46 4.86 -2.23 0.39
N LYS A 47 5.88 -3.10 0.40
CA LYS A 47 7.21 -2.73 0.91
C LYS A 47 8.08 -2.19 -0.21
N ILE A 48 8.42 -0.91 -0.14
CA ILE A 48 9.29 -0.22 -1.09
C ILE A 48 10.69 -0.12 -0.47
N ARG A 49 11.64 -0.89 -1.03
CA ARG A 49 13.05 -0.95 -0.59
C ARG A 49 13.95 -0.08 -1.46
N SER A 50 13.55 0.18 -2.70
CA SER A 50 14.31 0.99 -3.66
C SER A 50 13.37 1.76 -4.59
N LEU A 51 13.91 2.72 -5.34
CA LEU A 51 13.13 3.43 -6.36
C LEU A 51 12.62 2.50 -7.46
N ALA A 52 13.40 1.47 -7.83
CA ALA A 52 12.99 0.49 -8.82
C ALA A 52 11.72 -0.29 -8.39
N ASP A 53 11.44 -0.40 -7.08
CA ASP A 53 10.20 -1.04 -6.62
C ASP A 53 8.95 -0.24 -7.00
N ILE A 54 9.05 1.06 -7.30
CA ILE A 54 7.91 1.87 -7.73
C ILE A 54 7.35 1.34 -9.04
N GLU A 55 8.23 1.08 -10.01
CA GLU A 55 7.88 0.52 -11.32
C GLU A 55 7.65 -0.99 -11.24
N ASN A 56 8.58 -1.74 -10.62
CA ASN A 56 8.53 -3.21 -10.58
C ASN A 56 7.31 -3.76 -9.82
N LYS A 57 6.75 -2.99 -8.88
CA LYS A 57 5.55 -3.36 -8.12
C LYS A 57 4.30 -2.61 -8.57
N THR A 58 4.38 -1.89 -9.69
CA THR A 58 3.28 -1.10 -10.26
C THR A 58 2.56 -0.29 -9.18
N VAL A 59 3.32 0.48 -8.39
CA VAL A 59 2.77 1.19 -7.21
C VAL A 59 1.62 2.12 -7.61
N ASP A 60 1.73 2.76 -8.78
CA ASP A 60 0.71 3.67 -9.30
C ASP A 60 -0.62 2.95 -9.58
N PHE A 61 -0.59 1.68 -10.00
CA PHE A 61 -1.78 0.87 -10.24
C PHE A 61 -2.58 0.66 -8.94
N PHE A 62 -1.92 0.43 -7.81
CA PHE A 62 -2.59 0.27 -6.53
C PHE A 62 -3.06 1.61 -5.94
N VAL A 63 -2.29 2.68 -6.10
CA VAL A 63 -2.71 4.03 -5.69
C VAL A 63 -3.94 4.51 -6.47
N LYS A 64 -4.05 4.20 -7.76
CA LYS A 64 -5.23 4.54 -8.57
C LYS A 64 -6.49 3.77 -8.14
N GLN A 65 -6.35 2.53 -7.66
CA GLN A 65 -7.47 1.75 -7.13
C GLN A 65 -7.96 2.23 -5.76
N SER A 66 -7.15 3.02 -5.05
CA SER A 66 -7.46 3.51 -3.71
C SER A 66 -8.09 4.92 -3.68
N LEU A 67 -8.27 5.54 -4.86
CA LEU A 67 -8.99 6.81 -5.06
C LEU A 67 -10.42 6.52 -5.52
#